data_AF-A0A8T6NPT7-F1
#
_entry.id   AF-A0A8T6NPT7-F1
#
_cell.length_a   1.000
_cell.length_b   1.000
_cell.length_c   1.000
_cell.angle_alpha   90.00
_cell.angle_beta   90.00
_cell.angle_gamma   90.00
#
_symmetry.space_group_name_H-M   'P 1'
#
loop_
_entity.id
_entity.type
_entity.pdbx_description
1 polymer ?
#
loop_
_entity_poly.entity_id
_entity_poly.type
_entity_poly.pdbx_seq_one_letter_code
_entity_poly.pdbx_strand_id
1 'polypeptide(L)'
;MSSFKPLYARTGLIRRRPIEMRIDEIINRISTMGEGCISVAILDIDGFGRVEEQYGYHFADKLLDTIAQFLEGEEGEDVAARYVRDSFVLIYDGLPLEEAFLRAEAIRKQLCAEVFNVQAAEQEADIELSFSAGVATYPDDADDRVQLMTLADAAAKQALNSGGNRIAFGRPESMTPKTSHYLPTQLAQLRELRERLDRSEAQLLREALDDLLRKYDQRDYRRGSTLEEDQPERS
;
A
#
# COMPACT_ATOMS: atom_id res chain seq x y z
N MET A 1 13.89 18.35 -23.43
CA MET A 1 13.65 17.22 -24.35
C MET A 1 13.64 15.93 -23.55
N SER A 2 12.44 15.45 -23.21
CA SER A 2 12.03 14.04 -23.31
C SER A 2 10.60 14.00 -22.78
N SER A 3 9.64 14.04 -23.71
CA SER A 3 8.22 13.94 -23.40
C SER A 3 7.96 12.49 -22.99
N PHE A 4 7.67 12.27 -21.70
CA PHE A 4 7.21 10.98 -21.21
C PHE A 4 5.88 10.65 -21.93
N LYS A 5 5.89 9.60 -22.77
CA LYS A 5 4.68 9.05 -23.40
C LYS A 5 4.42 7.68 -22.75
N PRO A 6 3.39 7.54 -21.90
CA PRO A 6 3.07 6.27 -21.29
C PRO A 6 2.54 5.29 -22.34
N LEU A 7 2.97 4.03 -22.26
CA LEU A 7 2.48 2.96 -23.11
C LEU A 7 1.08 2.55 -22.63
N TYR A 8 0.05 3.02 -23.33
CA TYR A 8 -1.36 2.77 -23.04
C TYR A 8 -1.74 1.30 -23.19
N ALA A 9 -2.35 0.72 -22.16
CA ALA A 9 -3.09 -0.52 -22.28
C ALA A 9 -4.33 -0.50 -21.36
N ARG A 10 -5.45 -0.16 -22.01
CA ARG A 10 -6.86 -0.32 -21.65
C ARG A 10 -7.50 0.44 -20.48
N THR A 11 -6.78 1.20 -19.65
CA THR A 11 -7.43 2.00 -18.58
C THR A 11 -6.90 3.44 -18.41
N GLY A 12 -6.15 4.01 -19.35
CA GLY A 12 -5.63 5.40 -19.27
C GLY A 12 -4.52 5.64 -18.24
N LEU A 13 -4.63 5.05 -17.05
CA LEU A 13 -3.73 5.24 -15.92
C LEU A 13 -2.40 4.51 -16.03
N ILE A 14 -1.38 5.14 -15.44
CA ILE A 14 -0.04 4.62 -15.26
C ILE A 14 -0.11 3.36 -14.36
N ARG A 15 0.52 2.26 -14.79
CA ARG A 15 0.62 1.02 -14.00
C ARG A 15 1.64 1.16 -12.87
N ARG A 16 1.53 0.32 -11.84
CA ARG A 16 2.40 0.26 -10.65
C ARG A 16 3.90 0.59 -10.83
N ARG A 17 4.58 0.05 -11.83
CA ARG A 17 6.04 0.27 -11.99
C ARG A 17 6.40 1.73 -12.31
N PRO A 18 5.83 2.35 -13.36
CA PRO A 18 6.15 3.73 -13.66
C PRO A 18 5.78 4.73 -12.54
N ILE A 19 4.76 4.44 -11.72
CA ILE A 19 4.46 5.30 -10.55
C ILE A 19 5.52 5.15 -9.44
N GLU A 20 5.97 3.93 -9.15
CA GLU A 20 7.07 3.71 -8.19
C GLU A 20 8.37 4.37 -8.65
N MET A 21 8.69 4.30 -9.95
CA MET A 21 9.86 5.00 -10.52
C MET A 21 9.74 6.52 -10.36
N ARG A 22 8.54 7.07 -10.56
CA ARG A 22 8.31 8.51 -10.39
C ARG A 22 8.52 8.95 -8.93
N ILE A 23 8.07 8.15 -7.98
CA ILE A 23 8.31 8.40 -6.54
C ILE A 23 9.81 8.36 -6.25
N ASP A 24 10.52 7.34 -6.76
CA ASP A 24 11.99 7.25 -6.61
C ASP A 24 12.71 8.47 -7.19
N GLU A 25 12.30 8.96 -8.37
CA GLU A 25 12.86 10.18 -8.97
C GLU A 25 12.67 11.41 -8.08
N ILE A 26 11.48 11.59 -7.51
CA ILE A 26 11.17 12.73 -6.64
C ILE A 26 11.94 12.64 -5.32
N ILE A 27 11.97 11.46 -4.69
CA ILE A 27 12.75 11.23 -3.46
C ILE A 27 14.23 11.51 -3.70
N ASN A 28 14.81 11.01 -4.79
CA ASN A 28 16.21 11.27 -5.12
C ASN A 28 16.48 12.76 -5.33
N ARG A 29 15.56 13.50 -5.96
CA ARG A 29 15.66 14.95 -6.13
C ARG A 29 15.65 15.67 -4.78
N ILE A 30 14.68 15.37 -3.92
CA ILE A 30 14.56 15.97 -2.57
C ILE A 30 15.80 15.66 -1.74
N SER A 31 16.25 14.40 -1.71
CA SER A 31 17.45 13.96 -0.99
C SER A 31 18.71 14.69 -1.46
N THR A 32 18.86 14.90 -2.78
CA THR A 32 20.01 15.61 -3.36
C THR A 32 19.99 17.11 -3.07
N MET A 33 18.81 17.74 -3.13
CA MET A 33 18.65 19.18 -2.89
C MET A 33 18.66 19.53 -1.40
N GLY A 34 18.28 18.58 -0.54
CA GLY A 34 18.12 18.80 0.90
C GLY A 34 16.88 19.61 1.27
N GLU A 35 15.94 19.79 0.35
CA GLU A 35 14.70 20.56 0.54
C GLU A 35 13.52 19.96 -0.25
N GLY A 36 12.31 20.24 0.22
CA GLY A 36 11.06 19.76 -0.37
C GLY A 36 10.52 18.49 0.31
N CYS A 37 9.34 18.06 -0.13
CA CYS A 37 8.67 16.86 0.35
C CYS A 37 7.89 16.19 -0.79
N ILE A 38 7.53 14.93 -0.58
CA ILE A 38 6.57 14.21 -1.42
C ILE A 38 5.59 13.50 -0.52
N SER A 39 4.31 13.74 -0.74
CA SER A 39 3.23 13.00 -0.09
C SER A 39 2.62 12.01 -1.06
N VAL A 40 2.23 10.84 -0.57
CA VAL A 40 1.48 9.85 -1.34
C VAL A 40 0.20 9.50 -0.61
N ALA A 41 -0.89 9.36 -1.36
CA ALA A 41 -2.13 8.77 -0.85
C ALA A 41 -2.37 7.42 -1.54
N ILE A 42 -2.57 6.36 -0.77
CA ILE A 42 -3.04 5.07 -1.28
C ILE A 42 -4.52 4.96 -0.98
N LEU A 43 -5.32 4.80 -2.03
CA LEU A 43 -6.78 4.74 -1.98
C LEU A 43 -7.23 3.30 -2.25
N ASP A 44 -8.26 2.86 -1.55
CA ASP A 44 -8.94 1.57 -1.73
C ASP A 44 -10.45 1.83 -1.87
N ILE A 45 -11.07 1.32 -2.93
CA ILE A 45 -12.49 1.55 -3.22
C ILE A 45 -13.34 0.71 -2.28
N ASP A 46 -14.13 1.39 -1.45
CA ASP A 46 -14.90 0.73 -0.40
C ASP A 46 -15.96 -0.19 -1.01
N GLY A 47 -15.98 -1.45 -0.57
CA GLY A 47 -17.00 -2.40 -1.01
C GLY A 47 -16.85 -2.87 -2.46
N PHE A 48 -15.72 -2.62 -3.13
CA PHE A 48 -15.49 -3.02 -4.52
C PHE A 48 -15.75 -4.53 -4.76
N GLY A 49 -15.32 -5.39 -3.84
CA GLY A 49 -15.59 -6.83 -3.92
C GLY A 49 -17.08 -7.18 -4.00
N ARG A 50 -17.97 -6.41 -3.35
CA ARG A 50 -19.42 -6.61 -3.44
C ARG A 50 -19.97 -6.23 -4.81
N VAL A 51 -19.42 -5.17 -5.41
CA VAL A 51 -19.77 -4.79 -6.79
C VAL A 51 -19.34 -5.90 -7.75
N GLU A 52 -18.13 -6.43 -7.60
CA GLU A 52 -17.65 -7.56 -8.41
C GLU A 52 -18.51 -8.81 -8.23
N GLU A 53 -18.93 -9.14 -7.01
CA GLU A 53 -19.85 -10.25 -6.72
C GLU A 53 -21.25 -10.05 -7.32
N GLN A 54 -21.78 -8.82 -7.30
CA GLN A 54 -23.15 -8.51 -7.72
C GLN A 54 -23.29 -8.31 -9.24
N TYR A 55 -22.34 -7.62 -9.87
CA TYR A 55 -22.41 -7.22 -11.27
C TYR A 55 -21.36 -7.93 -12.14
N GLY A 56 -20.45 -8.68 -11.53
CA GLY A 56 -19.43 -9.44 -12.24
C GLY A 56 -18.22 -8.60 -12.67
N TYR A 57 -17.18 -9.32 -13.08
CA TYR A 57 -15.86 -8.77 -13.37
C TYR A 57 -15.88 -7.65 -14.43
N HIS A 58 -16.66 -7.79 -15.51
CA HIS A 58 -16.68 -6.80 -16.59
C HIS A 58 -17.25 -5.45 -16.14
N PHE A 59 -18.29 -5.47 -15.30
CA PHE A 59 -18.85 -4.26 -14.72
C PHE A 59 -17.86 -3.64 -13.73
N ALA A 60 -17.26 -4.45 -12.86
CA ALA A 60 -16.28 -3.99 -11.88
C ALA A 60 -15.03 -3.35 -12.55
N ASP A 61 -14.53 -3.93 -13.65
CA ASP A 61 -13.42 -3.33 -14.41
C ASP A 61 -13.83 -1.99 -15.03
N LYS A 62 -15.07 -1.86 -15.53
CA LYS A 62 -15.59 -0.61 -16.07
C LYS A 62 -15.81 0.46 -15.01
N LEU A 63 -16.18 0.05 -13.79
CA LEU A 63 -16.25 0.95 -12.64
C LEU A 63 -14.86 1.53 -12.33
N LEU A 64 -13.81 0.71 -12.36
CA LEU A 64 -12.44 1.20 -12.15
C LEU A 64 -11.99 2.18 -13.24
N ASP A 65 -12.39 1.99 -14.49
CA ASP A 65 -12.16 2.98 -15.56
C ASP A 65 -12.87 4.31 -15.28
N THR A 66 -14.07 4.27 -14.71
CA THR A 66 -14.85 5.46 -14.39
C THR A 66 -14.21 6.24 -13.24
N ILE A 67 -13.76 5.53 -12.21
CA ILE A 67 -13.02 6.11 -11.08
C ILE A 67 -11.69 6.70 -11.55
N ALA A 68 -10.98 5.98 -12.44
CA ALA A 68 -9.75 6.48 -13.03
C ALA A 68 -9.92 7.83 -13.72
N GLN A 69 -10.97 7.97 -14.54
CA GLN A 69 -11.30 9.21 -15.24
C GLN A 69 -11.70 10.33 -14.28
N PHE A 70 -12.44 9.99 -13.22
CA PHE A 70 -12.77 10.94 -12.17
C PHE A 70 -11.50 11.49 -11.50
N LEU A 71 -10.57 10.61 -11.12
CA LEU A 71 -9.32 11.02 -10.49
C LEU A 71 -8.44 11.85 -11.43
N GLU A 72 -8.32 11.50 -12.72
CA GLU A 72 -7.59 12.29 -13.71
C GLU A 72 -8.14 13.71 -13.87
N GLY A 73 -9.46 13.91 -13.69
CA GLY A 73 -10.10 15.23 -13.81
C GLY A 73 -9.79 16.20 -12.67
N GLU A 74 -9.44 15.68 -11.48
CA GLU A 74 -9.13 16.48 -10.29
C GLU A 74 -7.64 16.88 -10.22
N GLU A 75 -6.80 16.40 -11.15
CA GLU A 75 -5.35 16.56 -11.10
C GLU A 75 -4.84 17.83 -11.78
N GLY A 76 -4.77 18.90 -10.98
CA GLY A 76 -3.74 19.92 -11.15
C GLY A 76 -2.44 19.46 -10.47
N GLU A 77 -1.43 19.11 -11.27
CA GLU A 77 -0.04 18.76 -10.89
C GLU A 77 0.22 17.40 -10.20
N ASP A 78 -0.83 16.68 -9.78
CA ASP A 78 -0.74 15.37 -9.12
C ASP A 78 -0.90 14.22 -10.12
N VAL A 79 -0.44 13.00 -9.77
CA VAL A 79 -0.53 11.82 -10.66
C VAL A 79 -1.28 10.68 -9.99
N ALA A 80 -2.38 10.25 -10.63
CA ALA A 80 -3.18 9.12 -10.25
C ALA A 80 -2.72 7.87 -11.02
N ALA A 81 -2.59 6.76 -10.30
CA ALA A 81 -2.20 5.50 -10.90
C ALA A 81 -2.97 4.34 -10.29
N ARG A 82 -3.41 3.40 -11.13
CA ARG A 82 -3.94 2.12 -10.65
C ARG A 82 -2.77 1.30 -10.12
N TYR A 83 -2.84 0.94 -8.84
CA TYR A 83 -1.74 0.30 -8.13
C TYR A 83 -1.88 -1.23 -8.14
N VAL A 84 -2.90 -1.75 -7.45
CA VAL A 84 -3.19 -3.19 -7.35
C VAL A 84 -4.70 -3.39 -7.23
N ARG A 85 -5.28 -4.33 -7.97
CA ARG A 85 -6.73 -4.65 -7.97
C ARG A 85 -7.62 -3.40 -8.13
N ASP A 86 -8.13 -2.90 -7.01
CA ASP A 86 -9.10 -1.84 -6.76
C ASP A 86 -8.46 -0.62 -6.06
N SER A 87 -7.14 -0.62 -5.89
CA SER A 87 -6.41 0.47 -5.23
C SER A 87 -5.76 1.43 -6.22
N PHE A 88 -5.73 2.71 -5.84
CA PHE A 88 -5.09 3.80 -6.59
C PHE A 88 -4.03 4.50 -5.74
N VAL A 89 -3.08 5.16 -6.39
CA VAL A 89 -2.05 5.98 -5.75
C VAL A 89 -2.15 7.39 -6.31
N LEU A 90 -2.20 8.39 -5.44
CA LEU A 90 -2.00 9.80 -5.78
C LEU A 90 -0.61 10.23 -5.28
N ILE A 91 0.11 10.99 -6.11
CA ILE A 91 1.40 11.60 -5.75
C ILE A 91 1.23 13.12 -5.68
N TYR A 92 1.68 13.70 -4.58
CA TYR A 92 1.77 15.14 -4.39
C TYR A 92 3.25 15.56 -4.23
N ASP A 93 3.80 16.22 -5.24
CA ASP A 93 5.18 16.74 -5.21
C ASP A 93 5.19 18.15 -4.60
N GLY A 94 5.81 18.29 -3.42
CA GLY A 94 5.90 19.57 -2.71
C GLY A 94 4.72 19.90 -1.80
N LEU A 95 3.77 18.98 -1.60
CA LEU A 95 2.71 19.15 -0.60
C LEU A 95 3.04 18.39 0.69
N PRO A 96 3.02 19.05 1.86
CA PRO A 96 3.20 18.40 3.15
C PRO A 96 1.99 17.54 3.54
N LEU A 97 2.16 16.72 4.59
CA LEU A 97 1.22 15.70 5.02
C LEU A 97 -0.21 16.21 5.21
N GLU A 98 -0.38 17.33 5.93
CA GLU A 98 -1.70 17.87 6.24
C GLU A 98 -2.42 18.40 5.00
N GLU A 99 -1.69 19.02 4.08
CA GLU A 99 -2.26 19.53 2.82
C GLU A 99 -2.64 18.39 1.89
N ALA A 100 -1.78 17.37 1.78
CA ALA A 100 -2.07 16.15 1.03
C ALA A 100 -3.30 15.40 1.61
N PHE A 101 -3.43 15.35 2.94
CA PHE A 101 -4.61 14.82 3.60
C PHE A 101 -5.88 15.60 3.24
N LEU A 102 -5.84 16.93 3.31
CA LEU A 102 -6.99 17.78 2.98
C LEU A 102 -7.39 17.63 1.51
N ARG A 103 -6.41 17.51 0.61
CA ARG A 103 -6.67 17.26 -0.82
C ARG A 103 -7.30 15.89 -1.06
N ALA A 104 -6.76 14.83 -0.46
CA ALA A 104 -7.35 13.50 -0.53
C ALA A 104 -8.78 13.46 0.05
N GLU A 105 -9.04 14.18 1.15
CA GLU A 105 -10.37 14.28 1.75
C GLU A 105 -11.36 15.08 0.89
N ALA A 106 -10.89 16.10 0.17
CA ALA A 106 -11.69 16.83 -0.80
C ALA A 106 -12.12 15.91 -1.97
N ILE A 107 -11.16 15.19 -2.55
CA ILE A 107 -11.41 14.20 -3.62
C ILE A 107 -12.40 13.14 -3.15
N ARG A 108 -12.26 12.64 -1.92
CA ARG A 108 -13.18 11.68 -1.32
C ARG A 108 -14.60 12.22 -1.24
N LYS A 109 -14.77 13.47 -0.77
CA LYS A 109 -16.08 14.11 -0.65
C LYS A 109 -16.71 14.37 -2.02
N GLN A 110 -15.94 14.78 -3.01
CA GLN A 110 -16.43 14.97 -4.38
C GLN A 110 -16.92 13.63 -4.94
N LEU A 111 -16.11 12.58 -4.85
CA LEU A 111 -16.49 11.23 -5.32
C LEU A 111 -17.76 10.72 -4.62
N CYS A 112 -17.90 10.94 -3.30
CA CYS A 112 -19.11 10.53 -2.55
C CYS A 112 -20.36 11.34 -2.90
N ALA A 113 -20.21 12.52 -3.49
CA ALA A 113 -21.34 13.37 -3.88
C ALA A 113 -21.87 13.02 -5.29
N GLU A 114 -21.09 12.25 -6.06
CA GLU A 114 -21.44 11.83 -7.41
C GLU A 114 -22.19 10.49 -7.40
N VAL A 115 -23.07 10.34 -8.38
CA VAL A 115 -23.70 9.06 -8.72
C VAL A 115 -23.17 8.64 -10.08
N PHE A 116 -22.43 7.54 -10.11
CA PHE A 116 -21.77 7.07 -11.33
C PHE A 116 -22.69 6.12 -12.08
N ASN A 117 -23.20 6.56 -13.23
CA ASN A 117 -23.88 5.66 -14.15
C ASN A 117 -22.83 4.82 -14.88
N VAL A 118 -22.79 3.52 -14.56
CA VAL A 118 -21.83 2.58 -15.13
C VAL A 118 -22.56 1.60 -16.03
N GLN A 119 -22.13 1.55 -17.29
CA GLN A 119 -22.66 0.65 -18.30
C GLN A 119 -21.58 -0.32 -18.79
N ALA A 120 -21.83 -1.62 -18.63
CA ALA A 120 -20.95 -2.68 -19.10
C ALA A 120 -21.75 -3.86 -19.66
N ALA A 121 -21.52 -4.18 -20.94
CA ALA A 121 -22.26 -5.21 -21.67
C ALA A 121 -23.80 -5.00 -21.60
N GLU A 122 -24.53 -5.94 -20.99
CA GLU A 122 -26.00 -5.88 -20.83
C GLU A 122 -26.43 -5.33 -19.47
N GLN A 123 -25.50 -4.81 -18.66
CA GLN A 123 -25.79 -4.25 -17.35
C GLN A 123 -25.54 -2.74 -17.33
N GLU A 124 -26.45 -2.03 -16.69
CA GLU A 124 -26.38 -0.61 -16.41
C GLU A 124 -26.88 -0.39 -14.99
N ALA A 125 -26.12 0.34 -14.19
CA ALA A 125 -26.52 0.69 -12.83
C ALA A 125 -25.90 2.02 -12.41
N ASP A 126 -26.65 2.73 -11.57
CA ASP A 126 -26.17 3.89 -10.85
C ASP A 126 -25.47 3.42 -9.58
N ILE A 127 -24.20 3.77 -9.43
CA ILE A 127 -23.34 3.34 -8.33
C ILE A 127 -22.92 4.57 -7.52
N GLU A 128 -23.28 4.57 -6.24
CA GLU A 128 -22.68 5.46 -5.25
C GLU A 128 -21.36 4.85 -4.77
N LEU A 129 -20.31 5.66 -4.72
CA LEU A 129 -18.98 5.21 -4.36
C LEU A 129 -18.46 5.94 -3.13
N SER A 130 -17.58 5.27 -2.42
CA SER A 130 -16.66 5.89 -1.48
C SER A 130 -15.31 5.19 -1.56
N PHE A 131 -14.29 5.82 -1.00
CA PHE A 131 -13.00 5.17 -0.82
C PHE A 131 -12.43 5.48 0.56
N SER A 132 -11.57 4.57 0.99
CA SER A 132 -10.70 4.74 2.14
C SER A 132 -9.28 5.02 1.66
N ALA A 133 -8.56 5.92 2.32
CA ALA A 133 -7.17 6.18 1.95
C ALA A 133 -6.24 6.38 3.13
N GLY A 134 -4.96 6.14 2.89
CA GLY A 134 -3.88 6.44 3.81
C GLY A 134 -2.87 7.38 3.16
N VAL A 135 -2.44 8.42 3.89
CA VAL A 135 -1.49 9.44 3.39
C VAL A 135 -0.21 9.39 4.20
N ALA A 136 0.95 9.40 3.55
CA ALA A 136 2.26 9.50 4.20
C ALA A 136 3.18 10.42 3.41
N THR A 137 4.17 11.00 4.08
CA THR A 137 5.07 12.01 3.50
C THR A 137 6.54 11.65 3.70
N TYR A 138 7.35 11.82 2.66
CA TYR A 138 8.81 11.84 2.73
C TYR A 138 9.29 13.30 2.70
N PRO A 139 10.28 13.69 3.52
CA PRO A 139 11.07 12.84 4.44
C PRO A 139 10.49 12.71 5.86
N ASP A 140 9.36 13.35 6.17
CA ASP A 140 8.91 13.49 7.56
C ASP A 140 8.45 12.18 8.22
N ASP A 141 7.74 11.32 7.49
CA ASP A 141 7.22 10.04 8.00
C ASP A 141 8.10 8.84 7.60
N ALA A 142 8.93 8.99 6.57
CA ALA A 142 9.64 7.88 5.92
C ALA A 142 11.04 8.28 5.43
N ASP A 143 11.96 7.31 5.43
CA ASP A 143 13.35 7.44 4.97
C ASP A 143 13.54 7.04 3.50
N ASP A 144 12.62 6.23 2.95
CA ASP A 144 12.66 5.77 1.57
C ASP A 144 11.27 5.48 0.98
N ARG A 145 11.20 5.19 -0.33
CA ARG A 145 9.95 4.85 -1.02
C ARG A 145 9.23 3.65 -0.41
N VAL A 146 9.96 2.62 0.02
CA VAL A 146 9.37 1.38 0.52
C VAL A 146 8.63 1.65 1.83
N GLN A 147 9.26 2.40 2.74
CA GLN A 147 8.64 2.83 3.98
C GLN A 147 7.47 3.78 3.72
N LEU A 148 7.64 4.77 2.84
CA LEU A 148 6.58 5.72 2.46
C LEU A 148 5.31 5.01 1.99
N MET A 149 5.46 4.09 1.03
CA MET A 149 4.34 3.31 0.48
C MET A 149 3.73 2.36 1.52
N THR A 150 4.56 1.80 2.41
CA THR A 150 4.11 0.89 3.48
C THR A 150 3.27 1.63 4.52
N LEU A 151 3.66 2.85 4.90
CA LEU A 151 2.91 3.68 5.84
C LEU A 151 1.56 4.12 5.26
N ALA A 152 1.54 4.54 3.99
CA ALA A 152 0.30 4.90 3.31
C ALA A 152 -0.64 3.68 3.18
N ASP A 153 -0.13 2.50 2.83
CA ASP A 153 -0.92 1.27 2.70
C ASP A 153 -1.50 0.81 4.06
N ALA A 154 -0.69 0.86 5.12
CA ALA A 154 -1.13 0.55 6.48
C ALA A 154 -2.24 1.49 6.95
N ALA A 155 -2.12 2.79 6.68
CA ALA A 155 -3.15 3.78 6.99
C ALA A 155 -4.42 3.57 6.16
N ALA A 156 -4.32 3.22 4.88
CA ALA A 156 -5.49 2.92 4.04
C ALA A 156 -6.26 1.71 4.58
N LYS A 157 -5.56 0.65 4.98
CA LYS A 157 -6.15 -0.51 5.64
C LYS A 157 -6.80 -0.16 6.98
N GLN A 158 -6.16 0.70 7.77
CA GLN A 158 -6.75 1.19 9.02
C GLN A 158 -8.05 1.96 8.76
N ALA A 159 -8.07 2.83 7.76
CA ALA A 159 -9.25 3.58 7.34
C ALA A 159 -10.40 2.65 6.95
N LEU A 160 -10.11 1.66 6.08
CA LEU A 160 -11.08 0.65 5.64
C LEU A 160 -11.63 -0.16 6.83
N ASN A 161 -10.76 -0.66 7.70
CA ASN A 161 -11.15 -1.45 8.87
C ASN A 161 -11.90 -0.65 9.95
N SER A 162 -11.81 0.68 9.93
CA SER A 162 -12.50 1.56 10.87
C SER A 162 -13.91 1.95 10.42
N GLY A 163 -14.46 1.24 9.42
CA GLY A 163 -15.80 1.47 8.87
C GLY A 163 -15.81 2.18 7.51
N GLY A 164 -14.65 2.31 6.87
CA GLY A 164 -14.52 2.86 5.52
C GLY A 164 -14.75 4.36 5.42
N ASN A 165 -14.80 4.84 4.18
CA ASN A 165 -15.17 6.19 3.77
C ASN A 165 -14.42 7.30 4.53
N ARG A 166 -13.09 7.17 4.63
CA ARG A 166 -12.25 8.11 5.39
C ARG A 166 -10.80 8.10 4.94
N ILE A 167 -10.09 9.16 5.31
CA ILE A 167 -8.64 9.27 5.13
C ILE A 167 -7.96 9.10 6.49
N ALA A 168 -6.82 8.41 6.52
CA ALA A 168 -5.99 8.24 7.70
C ALA A 168 -4.55 8.70 7.43
N PHE A 169 -3.87 9.16 8.48
CA PHE A 169 -2.44 9.44 8.42
C PHE A 169 -1.63 8.16 8.58
N GLY A 170 -0.65 7.98 7.70
CA GLY A 170 0.46 7.04 7.86
C GLY A 170 1.28 7.49 9.05
N ARG A 171 1.09 6.83 10.18
CA ARG A 171 1.93 7.11 11.35
C ARG A 171 3.16 6.21 11.27
N PRO A 172 4.38 6.76 11.29
CA PRO A 172 5.56 5.94 11.48
C PRO A 172 5.34 5.06 12.71
N GLU A 173 5.60 3.75 12.60
CA GLU A 173 5.38 2.78 13.66
C GLU A 173 6.34 3.01 14.83
N SER A 174 6.13 4.08 15.59
CA SER A 174 6.49 4.09 17.00
C SER A 174 5.34 3.42 17.75
N MET A 175 5.36 2.09 17.72
CA MET A 175 4.44 1.15 18.40
C MET A 175 3.08 0.87 17.74
N THR A 176 3.08 0.05 16.69
CA THR A 176 1.94 -0.84 16.41
C THR A 176 2.21 -2.23 17.00
N PRO A 177 1.20 -2.95 17.52
CA PRO A 177 1.38 -4.35 17.86
C PRO A 177 1.64 -5.15 16.58
N LYS A 178 2.61 -6.07 16.63
CA LYS A 178 3.10 -6.91 15.51
C LYS A 178 2.03 -7.76 14.80
N THR A 179 0.79 -7.70 15.27
CA THR A 179 -0.37 -8.44 14.78
C THR A 179 -0.96 -7.89 13.47
N SER A 180 -0.57 -6.68 13.05
CA SER A 180 -1.12 -5.99 11.87
C SER A 180 -0.68 -6.55 10.50
N HIS A 181 0.35 -7.41 10.46
CA HIS A 181 0.88 -7.97 9.21
C HIS A 181 0.37 -9.38 8.88
N TYR A 182 -0.58 -9.91 9.65
CA TYR A 182 -1.12 -11.25 9.44
C TYR A 182 -2.38 -11.23 8.59
N LEU A 183 -2.48 -12.20 7.66
CA LEU A 183 -3.71 -12.48 6.94
C LEU A 183 -4.84 -12.85 7.93
N PRO A 184 -6.12 -12.59 7.61
CA PRO A 184 -7.24 -12.96 8.48
C PRO A 184 -7.23 -14.45 8.90
N THR A 185 -6.77 -15.33 8.01
CA THR A 185 -6.60 -16.76 8.27
C THR A 185 -5.52 -17.04 9.31
N GLN A 186 -4.39 -16.32 9.26
CA GLN A 186 -3.30 -16.45 10.23
C GLN A 186 -3.73 -15.93 11.60
N LEU A 187 -4.52 -14.84 11.65
CA LEU A 187 -5.09 -14.33 12.90
C LEU A 187 -6.09 -15.31 13.53
N ALA A 188 -6.92 -15.96 12.71
CA ALA A 188 -7.84 -16.99 13.19
C ALA A 188 -7.07 -18.20 13.77
N GLN A 189 -6.05 -18.68 13.06
CA GLN A 189 -5.19 -19.78 13.53
C GLN A 189 -4.42 -19.43 14.81
N LEU A 190 -3.92 -18.19 14.92
CA LEU A 190 -3.22 -17.71 16.10
C LEU A 190 -4.16 -17.62 17.31
N ARG A 191 -5.41 -17.19 17.11
CA ARG A 191 -6.45 -17.19 18.16
C ARG A 191 -6.78 -18.60 18.64
N GLU A 192 -6.97 -19.54 17.73
CA GLU A 192 -7.23 -20.95 18.06
C GLU A 192 -6.06 -21.57 18.86
N LEU A 193 -4.82 -21.30 18.45
CA LEU A 193 -3.62 -21.74 19.17
C LEU A 193 -3.54 -21.15 20.57
N ARG A 194 -3.89 -19.87 20.71
CA ARG A 194 -3.91 -19.15 21.99
C ARG A 194 -4.85 -19.82 22.98
N GLU A 195 -6.06 -20.15 22.53
CA GLU A 195 -7.09 -20.80 23.34
C GLU A 195 -6.72 -22.25 23.68
N ARG A 196 -6.18 -23.00 22.72
CA ARG A 196 -5.78 -24.40 22.93
C ARG A 196 -4.59 -24.55 23.87
N LEU A 197 -3.65 -23.61 23.84
CA LEU A 197 -2.40 -23.70 24.59
C LEU A 197 -2.39 -22.87 25.87
N ASP A 198 -3.42 -22.06 26.12
CA ASP A 198 -3.53 -21.12 27.24
C ASP A 198 -2.27 -20.23 27.41
N ARG A 199 -1.82 -19.64 26.30
CA ARG A 199 -0.63 -18.78 26.23
C ARG A 199 -0.98 -17.43 25.67
N SER A 200 -0.19 -16.41 26.00
CA SER A 200 -0.33 -15.09 25.36
C SER A 200 0.19 -15.13 23.91
N GLU A 201 -0.34 -14.23 23.08
CA GLU A 201 0.12 -14.05 21.70
C GLU A 201 1.63 -13.77 21.61
N ALA A 202 2.15 -12.94 22.51
CA ALA A 202 3.56 -12.59 22.56
C ALA A 202 4.47 -13.80 22.82
N GLN A 203 4.01 -14.79 23.59
CA GLN A 203 4.76 -16.02 23.84
C GLN A 203 4.83 -16.89 22.58
N LEU A 204 3.72 -17.05 21.88
CA LEU A 204 3.64 -17.85 20.65
C LEU A 204 4.48 -17.24 19.51
N LEU A 205 4.44 -15.90 19.37
CA LEU A 205 5.23 -15.20 18.35
C LEU A 205 6.73 -15.25 18.64
N ARG A 206 7.13 -15.23 19.92
CA ARG A 206 8.53 -15.41 20.32
C ARG A 206 9.03 -16.81 20.01
N GLU A 207 8.24 -17.83 20.34
CA GLU A 207 8.53 -19.23 20.03
C GLU A 207 8.66 -19.46 18.52
N ALA A 208 7.74 -18.92 17.71
CA ALA A 208 7.81 -19.00 16.26
C ALA A 208 9.06 -18.32 15.67
N LEU A 209 9.49 -17.19 16.25
CA LEU A 209 10.72 -16.50 15.84
C LEU A 209 11.96 -17.33 16.19
N ASP A 210 12.03 -17.89 17.39
CA ASP A 210 13.13 -18.75 17.82
C ASP A 210 13.27 -19.99 16.92
N ASP A 211 12.13 -20.61 16.55
CA ASP A 211 12.12 -21.74 15.63
C ASP A 211 12.55 -21.36 14.21
N LEU A 212 12.14 -20.17 13.74
CA LEU A 212 12.57 -19.66 12.45
C LEU A 212 14.08 -19.41 12.45
N LEU A 213 14.62 -18.74 13.47
CA LEU A 213 16.05 -18.50 13.61
C LEU A 213 16.83 -19.83 13.63
N ARG A 214 16.42 -20.81 14.45
CA ARG A 214 17.04 -22.15 14.47
C ARG A 214 17.01 -22.84 13.11
N LYS A 215 15.91 -22.74 12.37
CA LYS A 215 15.75 -23.36 11.05
C LYS A 215 16.75 -22.83 10.02
N TYR A 216 17.16 -21.57 10.13
CA TYR A 216 18.10 -20.95 9.20
C TYR A 216 19.55 -20.96 9.72
N ASP A 217 19.76 -20.94 11.04
CA ASP A 217 21.08 -21.07 11.67
C ASP A 217 21.75 -22.43 11.35
N GLN A 218 20.95 -23.51 11.26
CA GLN A 218 21.47 -24.84 10.85
C GLN A 218 21.90 -24.94 9.38
N ARG A 219 21.55 -23.97 8.52
CA ARG A 219 21.96 -23.99 7.10
C ARG A 219 23.37 -23.41 6.90
N ASP A 220 23.82 -22.52 7.79
CA ASP A 220 25.14 -21.91 7.70
C ASP A 220 26.25 -22.81 8.25
N TYR A 221 25.94 -23.73 9.17
CA TYR A 221 26.92 -24.68 9.71
C TYR A 221 27.39 -25.76 8.71
N ARG A 222 26.59 -26.08 7.67
CA ARG A 222 26.96 -27.10 6.65
C ARG A 222 27.80 -26.55 5.48
N ARG A 223 28.06 -25.25 5.40
CA ARG A 223 28.94 -24.64 4.39
C ARG A 223 30.32 -24.23 4.92
N GLY A 224 30.52 -24.20 6.24
CA GLY A 224 31.78 -23.75 6.86
C GLY A 224 32.77 -24.86 7.25
N SER A 225 32.42 -26.14 7.13
CA SER A 225 33.29 -27.25 7.58
C SER A 225 34.13 -27.89 6.45
N THR A 226 34.69 -27.06 5.57
CA THR A 226 35.82 -27.45 4.73
C THR A 226 36.68 -26.21 4.56
N LEU A 227 37.68 -26.05 5.44
CA LEU A 227 39.00 -25.47 5.18
C LEU A 227 39.70 -25.23 6.53
N GLU A 228 40.88 -25.84 6.66
CA GLU A 228 42.01 -25.46 7.53
C GLU A 228 42.00 -25.85 9.04
N GLU A 229 42.44 -27.07 9.30
CA GLU A 229 43.40 -27.43 10.37
C GLU A 229 44.43 -28.34 9.66
N ASP A 230 45.76 -28.25 9.76
CA ASP A 230 46.61 -27.68 10.80
C ASP A 230 48.07 -27.64 10.28
N GLN A 231 48.74 -26.48 10.35
CA GLN A 231 50.21 -26.40 10.50
C GLN A 231 50.55 -25.14 11.30
N PRO A 232 51.35 -25.29 12.37
CA PRO A 232 52.55 -24.45 12.51
C PRO A 232 53.77 -25.29 12.97
N GLU A 233 54.86 -25.26 12.22
CA GLU A 233 56.07 -24.45 12.43
C GLU A 233 57.07 -24.96 13.49
N ARG A 234 58.21 -25.41 12.94
CA ARG A 234 59.62 -25.12 13.31
C ARG A 234 60.06 -25.20 14.78
N SER A 235 61.01 -26.11 15.01
CA SER A 235 62.35 -25.78 15.51
C SER A 235 63.39 -26.69 14.85
#